data_AF-A0A3S1ZNH5-F1
#
_entry.id   AF-A0A3S1ZNH5-F1
#
_cell.length_a   1.000
_cell.length_b   1.000
_cell.length_c   1.000
_cell.angle_alpha   90.00
_cell.angle_beta   90.00
_cell.angle_gamma   90.00
#
_symmetry.space_group_name_H-M   'P 1'
#
loop_
_entity.id
_entity.type
_entity.pdbx_description
1 polymer ?
#
loop_
_entity_poly.entity_id
_entity_poly.type
_entity_poly.pdbx_seq_one_letter_code
_entity_poly.pdbx_strand_id
1 'polypeptide(L)'
;CRLRPDAATVRAEMTTFLEIVERHYGKKPIIYTSVDFFDDNGLSGFRGYPYWLRSVAGHPREKYGSHPFTFWQYTGTGIVPGMTGKSDINVFNGSEAAWNKWLRQNTR
;
A
#
# COMPACT_ATOMS: atom_id res chain seq x y z
N CYS A 1 19.40 6.92 -4.37
CA CYS A 1 20.00 5.61 -4.07
C CYS A 1 20.38 4.93 -5.39
N ARG A 2 21.58 4.32 -5.50
CA ARG A 2 22.05 3.66 -6.74
C ARG A 2 21.83 2.15 -6.75
N LEU A 3 21.59 1.53 -5.60
CA LEU A 3 21.31 0.09 -5.50
C LEU A 3 19.88 -0.17 -5.98
N ARG A 4 19.75 -1.02 -7.00
CA ARG A 4 18.48 -1.57 -7.49
C ARG A 4 18.65 -3.08 -7.58
N PRO A 5 18.36 -3.82 -6.50
CA PRO A 5 18.40 -5.28 -6.54
C PRO A 5 17.42 -5.80 -7.59
N ASP A 6 17.66 -7.00 -8.11
CA ASP A 6 16.71 -7.63 -9.01
C ASP A 6 15.39 -7.96 -8.29
N ALA A 7 14.34 -8.17 -9.08
CA ALA A 7 13.01 -8.44 -8.56
C ALA A 7 12.94 -9.68 -7.65
N ALA A 8 13.73 -10.73 -7.90
CA ALA A 8 13.72 -11.92 -7.05
C ALA A 8 14.31 -11.61 -5.66
N THR A 9 15.41 -10.86 -5.62
CA THR A 9 16.00 -10.37 -4.36
C THR A 9 15.02 -9.49 -3.59
N VAL A 10 14.36 -8.53 -4.25
CA VAL A 10 13.33 -7.68 -3.61
C VAL A 10 12.21 -8.53 -3.00
N ARG A 11 11.69 -9.51 -3.76
CA ARG A 11 10.61 -10.37 -3.26
C ARG A 11 11.05 -11.23 -2.08
N ALA A 12 12.28 -11.77 -2.09
CA ALA A 12 12.78 -12.59 -0.99
C ALA A 12 12.91 -11.79 0.31
N GLU A 13 13.47 -10.58 0.23
CA GLU A 13 13.59 -9.67 1.37
C GLU A 13 12.21 -9.21 1.88
N MET A 14 11.29 -8.89 0.95
CA MET A 14 9.91 -8.55 1.29
C MET A 14 9.20 -9.69 2.01
N THR A 15 9.29 -10.94 1.52
CA THR A 15 8.70 -12.10 2.19
C THR A 15 9.23 -12.23 3.62
N THR A 16 10.55 -12.17 3.78
CA THR A 16 11.20 -12.26 5.10
C THR A 16 10.69 -11.17 6.04
N PHE A 17 10.67 -9.91 5.58
CA PHE A 17 10.19 -8.80 6.39
C PHE A 17 8.70 -8.94 6.75
N LEU A 18 7.85 -9.26 5.78
CA LEU A 18 6.41 -9.40 5.98
C LEU A 18 6.10 -10.50 6.98
N GLU A 19 6.78 -11.65 6.90
CA GLU A 19 6.62 -12.76 7.85
C GLU A 19 7.09 -12.40 9.27
N ILE A 20 8.21 -11.67 9.40
CA ILE A 20 8.71 -11.23 10.71
C ILE A 20 7.71 -10.27 11.36
N VAL A 21 7.26 -9.26 10.61
CA VAL A 21 6.29 -8.26 11.12
C VAL A 21 4.96 -8.92 11.45
N GLU A 22 4.45 -9.79 10.58
CA GLU A 22 3.20 -10.52 10.83
C GLU A 22 3.28 -11.38 12.10
N ARG A 23 4.40 -12.09 12.30
CA ARG A 23 4.63 -12.91 13.50
C ARG A 23 4.74 -12.07 14.78
N HIS A 24 5.41 -10.92 14.70
CA HIS A 24 5.63 -10.07 15.87
C HIS A 24 4.34 -9.36 16.31
N TYR A 25 3.58 -8.80 15.37
CA TYR A 25 2.39 -8.01 15.67
C TYR A 25 1.09 -8.81 15.62
N GLY A 26 1.10 -10.04 15.10
CA GLY A 26 -0.10 -10.86 14.93
C GLY A 26 -1.10 -10.28 13.92
N LYS A 27 -0.66 -9.39 13.04
CA LYS A 27 -1.48 -8.67 12.04
C LYS A 27 -0.85 -8.76 10.68
N LYS A 28 -1.69 -8.85 9.64
CA LYS A 28 -1.23 -8.82 8.25
C LYS A 28 -0.67 -7.42 7.92
N PRO A 29 0.60 -7.28 7.54
CA PRO A 29 1.18 -5.99 7.14
C PRO A 29 0.47 -5.41 5.90
N ILE A 30 0.42 -4.09 5.78
CA ILE A 30 -0.06 -3.40 4.58
C ILE A 30 1.13 -3.14 3.65
N ILE A 31 1.00 -3.52 2.38
CA ILE A 31 2.01 -3.25 1.35
C ILE A 31 1.71 -1.90 0.71
N TYR A 32 2.54 -0.90 0.99
CA TYR A 32 2.54 0.38 0.27
C TYR A 32 3.51 0.35 -0.90
N THR A 33 3.10 0.86 -2.07
CA THR A 33 3.96 0.84 -3.27
C THR A 33 3.56 1.85 -4.34
N SER A 34 4.52 2.26 -5.17
CA SER A 34 4.28 3.01 -6.42
C SER A 34 3.99 2.06 -7.59
N VAL A 35 3.48 2.60 -8.71
CA VAL A 35 3.17 1.82 -9.92
C VAL A 35 4.40 1.09 -10.42
N ASP A 36 5.48 1.83 -10.71
CA ASP A 36 6.72 1.25 -11.27
C ASP A 36 7.31 0.18 -10.35
N PHE A 37 7.36 0.41 -9.03
CA PHE A 37 7.92 -0.58 -8.10
C PHE A 37 7.04 -1.83 -7.98
N PHE A 38 5.72 -1.68 -8.09
CA PHE A 38 4.80 -2.81 -8.12
C PHE A 38 5.02 -3.69 -9.35
N ASP A 39 5.12 -3.08 -10.53
CA ASP A 39 5.30 -3.79 -11.79
C ASP A 39 6.71 -4.39 -11.91
N ASP A 40 7.75 -3.59 -11.69
CA ASP A 40 9.16 -3.99 -11.82
C ASP A 40 9.52 -5.18 -10.92
N ASN A 41 8.88 -5.29 -9.75
CA ASN A 41 9.16 -6.34 -8.78
C ASN A 41 8.13 -7.48 -8.77
N GLY A 42 7.09 -7.41 -9.61
CA GLY A 42 6.03 -8.41 -9.68
C GLY A 42 5.24 -8.53 -8.38
N LEU A 43 4.94 -7.39 -7.74
CA LEU A 43 4.29 -7.39 -6.43
C LEU A 43 2.85 -7.91 -6.47
N SER A 44 2.22 -8.03 -7.64
CA SER A 44 0.93 -8.70 -7.79
C SER A 44 0.92 -10.15 -7.27
N GLY A 45 2.09 -10.76 -7.11
CA GLY A 45 2.26 -12.10 -6.52
C GLY A 45 2.02 -12.19 -5.01
N PHE A 46 2.10 -11.09 -4.24
CA PHE A 46 1.89 -11.10 -2.78
C PHE A 46 0.40 -11.07 -2.44
N ARG A 47 -0.28 -12.18 -2.73
CA ARG A 47 -1.70 -12.36 -2.44
C ARG A 47 -1.95 -12.46 -0.93
N GLY A 48 -3.13 -12.00 -0.50
CA GLY A 48 -3.55 -12.06 0.90
C GLY A 48 -3.05 -10.91 1.78
N TYR A 49 -2.31 -9.95 1.22
CA TYR A 49 -1.95 -8.70 1.91
C TYR A 49 -2.90 -7.57 1.49
N PRO A 50 -3.28 -6.66 2.42
CA PRO A 50 -3.89 -5.39 2.05
C PRO A 50 -2.87 -4.48 1.36
N TYR A 51 -3.31 -3.76 0.32
CA TYR A 51 -2.46 -2.84 -0.43
C TYR A 51 -2.83 -1.38 -0.20
N TRP A 52 -1.80 -0.55 -0.07
CA TRP A 52 -1.90 0.90 -0.11
C TRP A 52 -1.19 1.40 -1.37
N LEU A 53 -1.98 1.65 -2.42
CA LEU A 53 -1.43 1.96 -3.73
C LEU A 53 -1.23 3.47 -3.89
N ARG A 54 -0.04 3.88 -4.32
CA ARG A 54 0.21 5.27 -4.71
C ARG A 54 -0.07 5.46 -6.20
N SER A 55 -1.13 6.19 -6.51
CA SER A 55 -1.47 6.57 -7.87
C SER A 55 -1.93 8.03 -7.90
N VAL A 56 -1.01 8.94 -8.19
CA VAL A 56 -1.29 10.38 -8.23
C VAL A 56 -1.67 10.89 -9.62
N ALA A 57 -1.55 10.04 -10.65
CA ALA A 57 -1.78 10.36 -12.06
C ALA A 57 -3.02 9.66 -12.66
N GLY A 58 -3.83 8.98 -11.84
CA GLY A 58 -5.02 8.26 -12.27
C GLY A 58 -5.59 7.36 -11.18
N HIS A 59 -6.73 6.74 -11.42
CA HIS A 59 -7.34 5.84 -10.44
C HIS A 59 -6.54 4.51 -10.34
N PRO A 60 -6.43 3.85 -9.18
CA PRO A 60 -5.66 2.61 -9.06
C PRO A 60 -6.12 1.49 -10.01
N ARG A 61 -7.42 1.42 -10.34
CA ARG A 61 -7.93 0.47 -11.35
C ARG A 61 -7.33 0.65 -12.75
N GLU A 62 -6.91 1.87 -13.09
CA GLU A 62 -6.28 2.17 -14.37
C GLU A 62 -4.78 1.86 -14.34
N LYS A 63 -4.12 2.06 -13.18
CA LYS A 63 -2.67 1.92 -13.03
C LYS A 63 -2.20 0.54 -12.58
N TYR A 64 -3.05 -0.20 -11.87
CA TYR A 64 -2.74 -1.53 -11.30
C TYR A 64 -3.73 -2.61 -11.79
N GLY A 65 -4.57 -2.29 -12.79
CA GLY A 65 -5.61 -3.18 -13.30
C GLY A 65 -6.63 -3.59 -12.23
N SER A 66 -7.04 -4.85 -12.24
CA SER A 66 -8.02 -5.39 -11.28
C SER A 66 -7.42 -5.76 -9.92
N HIS A 67 -6.17 -5.38 -9.63
CA HIS A 67 -5.54 -5.72 -8.35
C HIS A 67 -6.28 -5.04 -7.19
N PRO A 68 -6.65 -5.78 -6.13
CA PRO A 68 -7.37 -5.19 -5.00
C PRO A 68 -6.49 -4.21 -4.24
N PHE A 69 -7.09 -3.16 -3.70
CA PHE A 69 -6.43 -2.22 -2.80
C PHE A 69 -7.35 -1.84 -1.64
N THR A 70 -6.74 -1.55 -0.50
CA THR A 70 -7.41 -1.10 0.73
C THR A 70 -7.31 0.41 0.89
N PHE A 71 -6.16 0.98 0.54
CA PHE A 71 -5.91 2.41 0.59
C PHE A 71 -5.37 2.92 -0.73
N TRP A 72 -5.67 4.17 -1.05
CA TRP A 72 -5.15 4.86 -2.23
C TRP A 72 -4.56 6.20 -1.81
N GLN A 73 -3.26 6.40 -2.08
CA GLN A 73 -2.66 7.73 -2.07
C GLN A 73 -2.91 8.40 -3.42
N TYR A 74 -3.82 9.39 -3.43
CA TYR A 74 -4.27 10.05 -4.66
C TYR A 74 -3.56 11.38 -4.93
N THR A 75 -2.88 11.94 -3.93
CA THR A 75 -2.02 13.11 -4.11
C THR A 75 -0.88 13.08 -3.11
N GLY A 76 0.29 13.57 -3.51
CA GLY A 76 1.41 13.89 -2.63
C GLY A 76 1.68 15.40 -2.49
N THR A 77 0.73 16.21 -2.94
CA THR A 77 0.85 17.67 -2.98
C THR A 77 -0.40 18.36 -2.44
N GLY A 78 -1.25 17.63 -1.73
CA GLY A 78 -2.48 18.16 -1.16
C GLY A 78 -2.19 19.17 -0.05
N ILE A 79 -3.13 20.09 0.16
CA ILE A 79 -3.10 21.05 1.27
C ILE A 79 -4.20 20.66 2.23
N VAL A 80 -3.83 20.41 3.49
CA VAL A 80 -4.77 20.03 4.55
C VAL A 80 -4.86 21.20 5.54
N PRO A 81 -6.05 21.78 5.77
CA PRO A 81 -6.21 22.84 6.76
C PRO A 81 -5.65 22.41 8.12
N GLY A 82 -4.79 23.24 8.71
CA GLY A 82 -4.11 22.95 9.97
C GLY A 82 -2.75 22.24 9.83
N MET A 83 -2.32 21.88 8.62
CA MET A 83 -0.98 21.37 8.33
C MET A 83 -0.20 22.35 7.44
N THR A 84 1.07 22.58 7.79
CA THR A 84 1.97 23.41 6.97
C THR A 84 2.61 22.56 5.88
N GLY A 85 2.55 23.04 4.63
CA GLY A 85 3.22 22.42 3.49
C GLY A 85 2.38 21.38 2.75
N LYS A 86 3.02 20.72 1.77
CA LYS A 86 2.42 19.69 0.93
C LYS A 86 2.26 18.39 1.71
N SER A 87 1.11 17.74 1.54
CA SER A 87 0.75 16.51 2.25
C SER A 87 0.30 15.42 1.29
N ASP A 88 0.61 14.18 1.67
CA ASP A 88 0.02 12.99 1.07
C ASP A 88 -1.43 12.86 1.55
N ILE A 89 -2.39 12.81 0.63
CA ILE A 89 -3.80 12.57 0.97
C ILE A 89 -4.24 11.22 0.42
N ASN A 90 -4.96 10.49 1.27
CA ASN A 90 -5.30 9.10 1.06
C ASN A 90 -6.79 8.88 1.27
N VAL A 91 -7.33 7.86 0.61
CA VAL A 91 -8.70 7.38 0.83
C VAL A 91 -8.70 5.88 1.12
N PHE A 92 -9.65 5.46 1.94
CA PHE A 92 -9.99 4.06 2.14
C PHE A 92 -10.91 3.59 1.01
N ASN A 93 -10.66 2.41 0.46
CA ASN A 93 -11.49 1.81 -0.58
C ASN A 93 -12.73 1.13 0.03
N GLY A 94 -13.73 1.94 0.39
CA GLY A 94 -15.00 1.44 0.90
C GLY A 94 -15.85 2.52 1.56
N SER A 95 -16.99 2.11 2.11
CA SER A 95 -17.86 2.98 2.89
C SER A 95 -17.36 3.16 4.33
N GLU A 96 -17.93 4.12 5.05
CA GLU A 96 -17.66 4.32 6.49
C GLU A 96 -17.96 3.06 7.32
N ALA A 97 -19.04 2.33 7.01
CA ALA A 97 -19.35 1.06 7.67
C ALA A 97 -18.25 0.00 7.43
N ALA A 98 -17.70 -0.05 6.21
CA ALA A 98 -16.58 -0.92 5.88
C ALA A 98 -15.28 -0.49 6.60
N TRP A 99 -15.03 0.81 6.70
CA TRP A 99 -13.92 1.38 7.48
C TRP A 99 -14.00 0.98 8.95
N ASN A 100 -15.16 1.19 9.59
CA ASN A 100 -15.38 0.84 10.99
C ASN A 100 -15.21 -0.67 11.23
N LYS A 101 -15.65 -1.51 10.29
CA LYS A 101 -15.41 -2.96 10.34
C LYS A 101 -13.91 -3.28 10.25
N TRP A 102 -13.21 -2.67 9.29
CA TRP A 102 -11.78 -2.87 9.09
C TRP A 102 -10.97 -2.46 10.33
N LEU A 103 -11.29 -1.30 10.94
CA LEU A 103 -10.65 -0.85 12.18
C LEU A 103 -10.79 -1.89 13.29
N ARG A 104 -12.01 -2.35 13.59
CA ARG A 104 -12.24 -3.35 14.65
C ARG A 104 -11.45 -4.65 14.46
N GLN A 105 -11.18 -5.03 13.21
CA GLN A 105 -10.41 -6.23 12.89
C GLN A 105 -8.90 -6.02 13.08
N ASN A 106 -8.41 -4.79 12.94
CA ASN A 106 -6.98 -4.47 12.85
C ASN A 106 -6.41 -3.68 14.04
N THR A 107 -7.23 -3.17 14.96
CA THR A 107 -6.76 -2.36 16.11
C THR A 107 -6.72 -3.07 17.47
N ARG A 108 -7.12 -4.34 17.54
CA ARG A 108 -7.10 -5.14 18.78
C ARG A 108 -5.87 -6.01 18.93
#